data_AF-A0A2R6HYI5-F1
#
_entry.id   AF-A0A2R6HYI5-F1
#
_cell.length_a   1.000
_cell.length_b   1.000
_cell.length_c   1.000
_cell.angle_alpha   90.00
_cell.angle_beta   90.00
_cell.angle_gamma   90.00
#
_symmetry.space_group_name_H-M   'P 1'
#
loop_
_entity.id
_entity.type
_entity.pdbx_description
1 polymer ?
#
loop_
_entity_poly.entity_id
_entity_poly.type
_entity_poly.pdbx_seq_one_letter_code
_entity_poly.pdbx_strand_id
1 'polypeptide(L)'
;VEAVADRTFVHAEPGRKWVPRRFDGDDFLELLAWYITEGNVYTSETKQFGEKTRGASTMIKIAQNAVADGGASDHAAIGQLLDGMGFDYYVDDRSYQFTSQLLGDLLRDLCGDESHEKRIPEFVFGTSRQQKRRFLEVLIDGDGDRQPNSWRYTTSSKRLRDDVLRLCAHLGLTASYNRDSGSWRIYVAENGKNTLRMHRSGSRSTAENGAYCVTVADNNTLLAGRNGKFQFVGQSLYGVLGWDRFRLYDKEMGAAVTATGREVINHTESAANDAGYEVAYGDTDSIMLNLDDISAANIDGGVEVNDALREAHPGMDDDGLESLAAAVEKSFELEERINESYDEFALEELNAHHHRFEIEFEKLYRRFFQAGKKKRYAGHIVWKEGKDVDDIDITGFEYKRSDIAPITKEVQQRVLEMIVTSEGGNYREEVKEYVHGVIERFRSGDISVEEVGIPGGIGKRLNNYDTDTAHVRGAKYANLLLGTNFGRGSKPKRLYLQRVHNDFYDRVERERDLDARGDPIYKEFRENEDVICVEYADQLPEEFEIDRDAMLEKTLKGPIERVLDAIGISWDEVESGQTQTGLGSFM
;
A
#
# COMPACT_ATOMS: atom_id res chain seq x y z
N VAL A 1 43.99 18.11 23.85
CA VAL A 1 43.47 19.25 23.05
C VAL A 1 41.97 19.39 23.24
N GLU A 2 41.16 18.40 22.87
CA GLU A 2 39.69 18.51 22.99
C GLU A 2 39.14 18.49 24.42
N ALA A 3 39.91 18.03 25.40
CA ALA A 3 39.54 18.11 26.82
C ALA A 3 39.73 19.51 27.44
N VAL A 4 40.33 20.46 26.71
CA VAL A 4 40.76 21.77 27.24
C VAL A 4 40.48 22.94 26.28
N ALA A 5 39.82 22.70 25.15
CA ALA A 5 39.53 23.72 24.14
C ALA A 5 38.07 23.62 23.69
N ASP A 6 37.33 24.73 23.79
CA ASP A 6 35.91 24.80 23.41
C ASP A 6 35.70 24.66 21.89
N ARG A 7 36.72 25.03 21.09
CA ARG A 7 36.74 24.87 19.64
C ARG A 7 38.10 24.42 19.15
N THR A 8 38.11 23.51 18.19
CA THR A 8 39.32 23.03 17.53
C THR A 8 39.17 23.10 16.02
N PHE A 9 40.25 23.47 15.36
CA PHE A 9 40.30 23.66 13.93
C PHE A 9 41.52 22.92 13.36
N VAL A 10 41.40 22.44 12.13
CA VAL A 10 42.49 21.83 11.38
C VAL A 10 43.02 22.85 10.39
N HIS A 11 44.34 22.97 10.33
CA HIS A 11 45.03 23.92 9.47
C HIS A 11 46.24 23.22 8.85
N ALA A 12 46.13 22.86 7.57
CA ALA A 12 47.11 22.01 6.90
C ALA A 12 48.42 22.75 6.55
N GLU A 13 48.34 24.04 6.17
CA GLU A 13 49.48 24.82 5.68
C GLU A 13 49.31 26.33 5.98
N PRO A 14 50.40 27.10 6.19
CA PRO A 14 50.35 28.56 6.32
C PRO A 14 49.56 29.26 5.20
N GLY A 15 48.59 30.10 5.56
CA GLY A 15 47.79 30.89 4.61
C GLY A 15 46.54 30.19 4.05
N ARG A 16 46.19 28.99 4.55
CA ARG A 16 44.92 28.31 4.23
C ARG A 16 43.87 28.60 5.30
N LYS A 17 42.58 28.44 4.96
CA LYS A 17 41.47 28.68 5.89
C LYS A 17 41.48 27.63 7.02
N TRP A 18 41.16 28.07 8.24
CA TRP A 18 40.98 27.19 9.40
C TRP A 18 39.66 26.44 9.26
N VAL A 19 39.70 25.11 9.23
CA VAL A 19 38.51 24.26 9.03
C VAL A 19 38.05 23.73 10.39
N PRO A 20 36.77 23.88 10.77
CA PRO A 20 36.25 23.29 12.01
C PRO A 20 36.51 21.78 12.07
N ARG A 21 36.92 21.27 13.24
CA ARG A 21 37.12 19.82 13.43
C ARG A 21 35.83 19.08 13.77
N ARG A 22 34.78 19.80 14.19
CA ARG A 22 33.48 19.27 14.60
C ARG A 22 32.38 20.07 13.92
N PHE A 23 31.35 19.38 13.49
CA PHE A 23 30.12 19.96 12.95
C PHE A 23 28.94 19.40 13.76
N ASP A 24 27.82 20.11 13.76
CA ASP A 24 26.57 19.53 14.20
C ASP A 24 26.26 18.29 13.33
N GLY A 25 25.74 17.25 13.97
CA GLY A 25 25.50 15.97 13.30
C GLY A 25 24.42 16.07 12.22
N ASP A 26 23.39 16.87 12.46
CA ASP A 26 22.31 17.05 11.51
C ASP A 26 22.74 17.94 10.34
N ASP A 27 23.43 19.04 10.61
CA ASP A 27 23.96 19.91 9.56
C ASP A 27 24.94 19.15 8.65
N PHE A 28 25.78 18.28 9.23
CA PHE A 28 26.67 17.44 8.44
C PHE A 28 25.91 16.42 7.59
N LEU A 29 24.82 15.84 8.10
CA LEU A 29 23.94 14.95 7.33
C LEU A 29 23.27 15.69 6.16
N GLU A 30 22.81 16.92 6.36
CA GLU A 30 22.27 17.74 5.28
C GLU A 30 23.32 18.07 4.22
N LEU A 31 24.54 18.43 4.64
CA LEU A 31 25.64 18.71 3.70
C LEU A 31 25.94 17.49 2.82
N LEU A 32 25.94 16.29 3.41
CA LEU A 32 26.13 15.04 2.67
C LEU A 32 25.00 14.81 1.67
N ALA A 33 23.74 15.03 2.05
CA ALA A 33 22.59 14.88 1.16
C ALA A 33 22.65 15.87 -0.02
N TRP A 34 22.92 17.16 0.24
CA TRP A 34 23.14 18.17 -0.81
C TRP A 34 24.31 17.84 -1.74
N TYR A 35 25.40 17.30 -1.17
CA TYR A 35 26.53 16.87 -1.98
C TYR A 35 26.24 15.64 -2.85
N ILE A 36 25.37 14.73 -2.37
CA ILE A 36 24.98 13.53 -3.11
C ILE A 36 24.16 13.90 -4.35
N THR A 37 23.23 14.84 -4.23
CA THR A 37 22.34 15.25 -5.32
C THR A 37 23.12 16.07 -6.35
N GLU A 38 23.74 17.17 -5.91
CA GLU A 38 24.22 18.21 -6.82
C GLU A 38 25.69 18.61 -6.60
N GLY A 39 26.38 17.86 -5.74
CA GLY A 39 27.75 18.11 -5.36
C GLY A 39 28.78 17.58 -6.37
N ASN A 40 29.86 18.32 -6.58
CA ASN A 40 31.08 17.81 -7.18
C ASN A 40 32.32 18.45 -6.55
N VAL A 41 33.47 17.80 -6.72
CA VAL A 41 34.75 18.32 -6.25
C VAL A 41 35.69 18.47 -7.44
N TYR A 42 36.29 19.65 -7.58
CA TYR A 42 37.27 19.95 -8.62
C TYR A 42 38.56 20.47 -8.01
N THR A 43 39.69 19.87 -8.37
CA THR A 43 41.01 20.36 -7.94
C THR A 43 41.72 21.02 -9.11
N SER A 44 41.97 22.32 -9.01
CA SER A 44 42.70 23.05 -10.04
C SER A 44 44.18 22.71 -10.03
N GLU A 45 44.80 22.66 -11.21
CA GLU A 45 46.27 22.56 -11.32
C GLU A 45 46.96 23.85 -10.86
N THR A 46 48.21 23.71 -10.41
CA THR A 46 49.08 24.86 -10.14
C THR A 46 49.38 25.58 -11.45
N LYS A 47 49.13 26.90 -11.50
CA LYS A 47 49.36 27.73 -12.70
C LYS A 47 50.39 28.82 -12.43
N GLN A 48 51.27 29.05 -13.41
CA GLN A 48 52.27 30.10 -13.37
C GLN A 48 51.81 31.30 -14.22
N PHE A 49 51.81 32.49 -13.63
CA PHE A 49 51.45 33.75 -14.26
C PHE A 49 52.63 34.73 -14.15
N GLY A 50 53.57 34.63 -15.08
CA GLY A 50 54.85 35.36 -14.99
C GLY A 50 55.63 34.92 -13.74
N GLU A 51 56.00 35.86 -12.89
CA GLU A 51 56.68 35.58 -11.60
C GLU A 51 55.74 35.08 -10.49
N LYS A 52 54.42 35.10 -10.70
CA LYS A 52 53.43 34.71 -9.69
C LYS A 52 52.97 33.27 -9.90
N THR A 53 53.01 32.46 -8.85
CA THR A 53 52.48 31.09 -8.85
C THR A 53 51.14 31.06 -8.14
N ARG A 54 50.09 30.57 -8.83
CA ARG A 54 48.80 30.22 -8.21
C ARG A 54 48.82 28.72 -7.93
N GLY A 55 48.91 28.34 -6.65
CA GLY A 55 48.87 26.94 -6.23
C GLY A 55 47.53 26.26 -6.52
N ALA A 56 47.55 24.93 -6.50
CA ALA A 56 46.35 24.11 -6.60
C ALA A 56 45.32 24.46 -5.51
N SER A 57 44.04 24.32 -5.88
CA SER A 57 42.90 24.58 -4.99
C SER A 57 41.80 23.57 -5.27
N THR A 58 41.36 22.88 -4.22
CA THR A 58 40.20 21.99 -4.28
C THR A 58 38.94 22.79 -3.95
N MET A 59 38.07 22.90 -4.94
CA MET A 59 36.77 23.53 -4.88
C MET A 59 35.70 22.46 -4.75
N ILE A 60 34.78 22.64 -3.81
CA ILE A 60 33.54 21.90 -3.69
C ILE A 60 32.45 22.81 -4.24
N LYS A 61 31.63 22.27 -5.15
CA LYS A 61 30.49 22.96 -5.75
C LYS A 61 29.23 22.17 -5.47
N ILE A 62 28.17 22.84 -5.01
CA ILE A 62 26.82 22.28 -4.90
C ILE A 62 25.94 23.11 -5.85
N ALA A 63 25.45 22.50 -6.92
CA ALA A 63 24.59 23.17 -7.89
C ALA A 63 23.13 23.18 -7.43
N GLN A 64 22.44 24.31 -7.50
CA GLN A 64 20.99 24.36 -7.33
C GLN A 64 20.53 25.70 -7.92
N ASN A 65 19.42 25.73 -8.65
CA ASN A 65 18.97 27.00 -9.24
C ASN A 65 18.17 27.82 -8.22
N ALA A 66 18.46 29.13 -8.15
CA ALA A 66 17.65 30.06 -7.39
C ALA A 66 16.27 30.26 -8.05
N VAL A 67 15.23 30.39 -7.23
CA VAL A 67 13.87 30.70 -7.70
C VAL A 67 13.73 32.22 -7.85
N ALA A 68 13.11 32.69 -8.94
CA ALA A 68 13.08 34.09 -9.33
C ALA A 68 12.41 35.07 -8.33
N ASP A 69 11.54 34.58 -7.44
CA ASP A 69 10.62 35.42 -6.65
C ASP A 69 10.94 35.50 -5.14
N GLY A 70 12.15 35.13 -4.71
CA GLY A 70 12.62 35.40 -3.34
C GLY A 70 11.91 34.65 -2.20
N GLY A 71 11.16 33.58 -2.52
CA GLY A 71 10.62 32.63 -1.54
C GLY A 71 11.71 31.72 -0.94
N ALA A 72 11.37 30.97 0.10
CA ALA A 72 12.23 29.88 0.59
C ALA A 72 12.48 28.90 -0.56
N SER A 73 13.72 28.85 -1.03
CA SER A 73 14.15 27.96 -2.12
C SER A 73 15.25 27.05 -1.62
N ASP A 74 15.34 25.86 -2.20
CA ASP A 74 16.37 24.86 -1.93
C ASP A 74 17.78 25.45 -2.05
N HIS A 75 17.96 26.39 -2.99
CA HIS A 75 19.18 27.18 -3.12
C HIS A 75 19.50 27.98 -1.84
N ALA A 76 18.54 28.72 -1.28
CA ALA A 76 18.74 29.48 -0.05
C ALA A 76 19.00 28.58 1.17
N ALA A 77 18.43 27.36 1.20
CA ALA A 77 18.68 26.39 2.27
C ALA A 77 20.15 25.96 2.32
N ILE A 78 20.80 25.77 1.16
CA ILE A 78 22.25 25.47 1.09
C ILE A 78 23.07 26.61 1.71
N GLY A 79 22.73 27.87 1.43
CA GLY A 79 23.41 29.03 2.02
C GLY A 79 23.30 29.08 3.54
N GLN A 80 22.08 28.91 4.07
CA GLN A 80 21.84 28.89 5.52
C GLN A 80 22.62 27.77 6.22
N LEU A 81 22.67 26.58 5.60
CA LEU A 81 23.46 25.47 6.09
C LEU A 81 24.96 25.81 6.12
N LEU A 82 25.51 26.34 5.03
CA LEU A 82 26.92 26.70 4.96
C LEU A 82 27.30 27.82 5.95
N ASP A 83 26.42 28.80 6.15
CA ASP A 83 26.57 29.84 7.18
C ASP A 83 26.59 29.22 8.58
N GLY A 84 25.63 28.33 8.89
CA GLY A 84 25.55 27.61 10.17
C GLY A 84 26.79 26.76 10.45
N MET A 85 27.36 26.15 9.41
CA MET A 85 28.59 25.37 9.47
C MET A 85 29.88 26.24 9.45
N GLY A 86 29.77 27.55 9.25
CA GLY A 86 30.89 28.50 9.28
C GLY A 86 31.78 28.50 8.02
N PHE A 87 31.24 28.12 6.87
CA PHE A 87 31.97 28.15 5.60
C PHE A 87 31.92 29.53 4.95
N ASP A 88 33.02 29.89 4.29
CA ASP A 88 33.01 31.05 3.39
C ASP A 88 32.80 30.47 2.01
N TYR A 89 31.81 30.96 1.29
CA TYR A 89 31.45 30.47 -0.02
C TYR A 89 31.25 31.62 -1.00
N TYR A 90 31.39 31.29 -2.27
CA TYR A 90 30.91 32.05 -3.39
C TYR A 90 29.54 31.50 -3.80
N VAL A 91 28.60 32.38 -4.12
CA VAL A 91 27.24 32.02 -4.54
C VAL A 91 26.87 32.80 -5.80
N ASP A 92 26.21 32.12 -6.72
CA ASP A 92 25.49 32.69 -7.87
C ASP A 92 24.08 32.07 -7.94
N ASP A 93 23.28 32.44 -8.94
CA ASP A 93 21.90 31.91 -9.08
C ASP A 93 21.83 30.41 -9.41
N ARG A 94 22.97 29.70 -9.48
CA ARG A 94 23.07 28.31 -9.93
C ARG A 94 23.83 27.42 -8.96
N SER A 95 24.56 27.96 -7.99
CA SER A 95 25.44 27.17 -7.14
C SER A 95 26.05 27.91 -5.97
N TYR A 96 26.46 27.10 -4.98
CA TYR A 96 27.40 27.47 -3.93
C TYR A 96 28.75 26.80 -4.17
N GLN A 97 29.83 27.54 -3.94
CA GLN A 97 31.20 27.07 -4.14
C GLN A 97 32.09 27.47 -2.96
N PHE A 98 32.83 26.52 -2.40
CA PHE A 98 33.78 26.79 -1.32
C PHE A 98 35.01 25.90 -1.46
N THR A 99 36.14 26.32 -0.88
CA THR A 99 37.42 25.60 -1.07
C THR A 99 37.83 24.86 0.19
N SER A 100 37.98 23.54 0.09
CA SER A 100 38.55 22.69 1.14
C SER A 100 39.01 21.37 0.53
N GLN A 101 40.32 21.11 0.59
CA GLN A 101 40.86 19.83 0.11
C GLN A 101 40.42 18.68 1.02
N LEU A 102 40.58 18.84 2.34
CA LEU A 102 40.23 17.81 3.31
C LEU A 102 38.76 17.38 3.21
N LEU A 103 37.84 18.34 3.11
CA LEU A 103 36.41 18.06 3.01
C LEU A 103 36.05 17.52 1.61
N GLY A 104 36.71 18.01 0.56
CA GLY A 104 36.49 17.48 -0.80
C GLY A 104 36.88 16.00 -0.91
N ASP A 105 38.03 15.63 -0.35
CA ASP A 105 38.49 14.23 -0.33
C ASP A 105 37.54 13.37 0.51
N LEU A 106 37.11 13.86 1.68
CA LEU A 106 36.13 13.17 2.53
C LEU A 106 34.78 12.95 1.81
N LEU A 107 34.27 13.97 1.10
CA LEU A 107 33.00 13.89 0.39
C LEU A 107 33.09 12.89 -0.78
N ARG A 108 34.19 12.84 -1.53
CA ARG A 108 34.42 11.81 -2.55
C ARG A 108 34.46 10.40 -1.95
N ASP A 109 35.16 10.24 -0.83
CA ASP A 109 35.32 8.95 -0.14
C ASP A 109 34.01 8.43 0.46
N LEU A 110 33.18 9.34 0.99
CA LEU A 110 31.90 8.96 1.59
C LEU A 110 30.80 8.80 0.54
N CYS A 111 30.65 9.78 -0.34
CA CYS A 111 29.48 9.96 -1.19
C CYS A 111 29.73 9.71 -2.67
N GLY A 112 30.98 9.64 -3.14
CA GLY A 112 31.34 9.51 -4.56
C GLY A 112 31.57 10.84 -5.27
N ASP A 113 32.27 10.80 -6.40
CA ASP A 113 32.63 12.01 -7.13
C ASP A 113 31.61 12.30 -8.23
N GLU A 114 31.54 11.43 -9.24
CA GLU A 114 30.63 11.59 -10.39
C GLU A 114 29.21 11.09 -10.11
N SER A 115 28.25 11.53 -10.94
CA SER A 115 26.83 11.19 -10.82
C SER A 115 26.52 9.68 -10.85
N HIS A 116 27.36 8.87 -11.52
CA HIS A 116 27.22 7.41 -11.57
C HIS A 116 27.80 6.70 -10.33
N GLU A 117 28.62 7.37 -9.54
CA GLU A 117 29.30 6.83 -8.36
C GLU A 117 28.66 7.24 -7.03
N LYS A 118 27.70 8.17 -7.09
CA LYS A 118 27.01 8.70 -5.92
C LYS A 118 26.44 7.57 -5.05
N ARG A 119 26.46 7.75 -3.73
CA ARG A 119 26.02 6.76 -2.74
C ARG A 119 25.72 7.40 -1.39
N ILE A 120 24.89 6.74 -0.58
CA ILE A 120 24.65 7.15 0.81
C ILE A 120 25.71 6.49 1.72
N PRO A 121 26.39 7.23 2.60
CA PRO A 121 27.34 6.65 3.55
C PRO A 121 26.68 5.65 4.52
N GLU A 122 27.35 4.52 4.80
CA GLU A 122 26.74 3.43 5.58
C GLU A 122 26.27 3.85 6.99
N PHE A 123 26.96 4.79 7.63
CA PHE A 123 26.60 5.27 8.96
C PHE A 123 25.24 5.99 8.99
N VAL A 124 24.77 6.56 7.86
CA VAL A 124 23.47 7.23 7.76
C VAL A 124 22.34 6.25 8.10
N PHE A 125 22.44 4.98 7.71
CA PHE A 125 21.46 3.95 8.04
C PHE A 125 21.43 3.58 9.54
N GLY A 126 22.50 3.92 10.27
CA GLY A 126 22.65 3.78 11.72
C GLY A 126 21.98 4.89 12.54
N THR A 127 21.74 6.07 11.95
CA THR A 127 21.20 7.26 12.63
C THR A 127 19.76 7.10 13.15
N SER A 128 19.28 8.10 13.89
CA SER A 128 17.91 8.13 14.41
C SER A 128 16.88 8.17 13.28
N ARG A 129 15.61 7.81 13.56
CA ARG A 129 14.54 7.89 12.55
C ARG A 129 14.33 9.32 12.06
N GLN A 130 14.44 10.31 12.95
CA GLN A 130 14.33 11.73 12.61
C GLN A 130 15.45 12.17 11.67
N GLN A 131 16.69 11.77 11.95
CA GLN A 131 17.86 12.08 11.11
C GLN A 131 17.76 11.46 9.72
N LYS A 132 17.33 10.21 9.62
CA LYS A 132 17.06 9.56 8.32
C LYS A 132 16.00 10.28 7.51
N ARG A 133 14.95 10.74 8.18
CA ARG A 133 13.86 11.47 7.53
C ARG A 133 14.36 12.81 6.98
N ARG A 134 15.07 13.58 7.81
CA ARG A 134 15.70 14.84 7.43
C ARG A 134 16.66 14.66 6.24
N PHE A 135 17.51 13.63 6.28
CA PHE A 135 18.42 13.30 5.18
C PHE A 135 17.67 12.97 3.88
N LEU A 136 16.58 12.19 3.96
CA LEU A 136 15.76 11.85 2.80
C LEU A 136 15.05 13.07 2.23
N GLU A 137 14.54 13.97 3.08
CA GLU A 137 13.90 15.21 2.66
C GLU A 137 14.86 16.06 1.82
N VAL A 138 16.10 16.25 2.27
CA VAL A 138 17.12 16.98 1.49
C VAL A 138 17.48 16.30 0.17
N LEU A 139 17.52 14.96 0.12
CA LEU A 139 17.70 14.27 -1.17
C LEU A 139 16.57 14.59 -2.15
N ILE A 140 15.31 14.60 -1.67
CA ILE A 140 14.14 14.90 -2.49
C ILE A 140 14.17 16.37 -2.94
N ASP A 141 14.60 17.28 -2.08
CA ASP A 141 14.67 18.71 -2.41
C ASP A 141 15.79 19.00 -3.43
N GLY A 142 16.80 18.14 -3.54
CA GLY A 142 17.82 18.23 -4.60
C GLY A 142 17.38 17.64 -5.94
N ASP A 143 17.12 16.33 -5.98
CA ASP A 143 16.94 15.54 -7.22
C ASP A 143 15.52 14.95 -7.37
N GLY A 144 14.59 15.43 -6.54
CA GLY A 144 13.23 14.92 -6.45
C GLY A 144 12.16 15.84 -7.05
N ASP A 145 10.98 15.28 -7.21
CA ASP A 145 9.76 15.96 -7.67
C ASP A 145 8.60 15.48 -6.79
N ARG A 146 7.84 16.43 -6.21
CA ARG A 146 6.72 16.13 -5.31
C ARG A 146 5.38 16.29 -6.02
N GLN A 147 4.49 15.36 -5.75
CA GLN A 147 3.08 15.34 -6.15
C GLN A 147 2.22 15.19 -4.88
N PRO A 148 0.91 15.48 -4.91
CA PRO A 148 0.05 15.19 -3.76
C PRO A 148 0.19 13.72 -3.33
N ASN A 149 0.63 13.50 -2.08
CA ASN A 149 0.80 12.18 -1.46
C ASN A 149 1.82 11.24 -2.12
N SER A 150 2.72 11.76 -2.96
CA SER A 150 3.78 10.96 -3.57
C SER A 150 4.97 11.80 -4.01
N TRP A 151 6.12 11.18 -4.17
CA TRP A 151 7.29 11.85 -4.72
C TRP A 151 8.11 10.90 -5.58
N ARG A 152 8.91 11.49 -6.46
CA ARG A 152 9.86 10.79 -7.32
C ARG A 152 11.25 11.29 -7.04
N TYR A 153 12.25 10.41 -7.03
CA TYR A 153 13.67 10.75 -6.97
C TYR A 153 14.41 10.16 -8.17
N THR A 154 15.30 10.93 -8.80
CA THR A 154 16.03 10.49 -10.00
C THR A 154 17.52 10.40 -9.73
N THR A 155 18.17 9.33 -10.18
CA THR A 155 19.63 9.22 -10.11
C THR A 155 20.22 8.38 -11.22
N SER A 156 21.43 8.73 -11.67
CA SER A 156 22.21 7.93 -12.62
C SER A 156 23.06 6.84 -11.94
N SER A 157 23.22 6.91 -10.61
CA SER A 157 23.95 5.91 -9.84
C SER A 157 23.06 4.73 -9.47
N LYS A 158 23.48 3.53 -9.90
CA LYS A 158 22.82 2.28 -9.49
C LYS A 158 22.93 2.06 -7.97
N ARG A 159 24.04 2.46 -7.36
CA ARG A 159 24.26 2.32 -5.92
C ARG A 159 23.38 3.27 -5.14
N LEU A 160 23.32 4.55 -5.53
CA LEU A 160 22.45 5.53 -4.89
C LEU A 160 20.98 5.11 -4.98
N ARG A 161 20.55 4.54 -6.13
CA ARG A 161 19.21 3.97 -6.24
C ARG A 161 18.93 2.94 -5.14
N ASP A 162 19.83 1.98 -4.95
CA ASP A 162 19.66 0.93 -3.94
C ASP A 162 19.69 1.50 -2.52
N ASP A 163 20.55 2.50 -2.28
CA ASP A 163 20.67 3.18 -0.99
C ASP A 163 19.41 3.99 -0.64
N VAL A 164 18.82 4.72 -1.60
CA VAL A 164 17.56 5.47 -1.39
C VAL A 164 16.39 4.50 -1.13
N LEU A 165 16.31 3.38 -1.86
CA LEU A 165 15.30 2.35 -1.62
C LEU A 165 15.45 1.72 -0.23
N ARG A 166 16.70 1.49 0.23
CA ARG A 166 16.98 1.02 1.60
C ARG A 166 16.57 2.08 2.63
N LEU A 167 16.83 3.36 2.39
CA LEU A 167 16.44 4.44 3.28
C LEU A 167 14.91 4.55 3.40
N CYS A 168 14.19 4.41 2.28
CA CYS A 168 12.73 4.33 2.27
C CYS A 168 12.23 3.17 3.13
N ALA A 169 12.81 1.97 2.97
CA ALA A 169 12.47 0.81 3.79
C ALA A 169 12.70 1.08 5.30
N HIS A 170 13.84 1.69 5.68
CA HIS A 170 14.13 2.07 7.07
C HIS A 170 13.10 3.05 7.66
N LEU A 171 12.42 3.84 6.82
CA LEU A 171 11.41 4.82 7.22
C LEU A 171 9.98 4.29 7.13
N GLY A 172 9.77 3.05 6.67
CA GLY A 172 8.46 2.44 6.46
C GLY A 172 7.76 2.91 5.18
N LEU A 173 8.51 3.48 4.23
CA LEU A 173 7.97 4.02 2.98
C LEU A 173 7.93 2.95 1.89
N THR A 174 6.80 2.87 1.17
CA THR A 174 6.64 1.97 0.04
C THR A 174 7.21 2.61 -1.22
N ALA A 175 8.28 2.03 -1.74
CA ALA A 175 9.00 2.56 -2.89
C ALA A 175 9.11 1.52 -4.01
N SER A 176 9.05 1.98 -5.25
CA SER A 176 9.34 1.21 -6.46
C SER A 176 10.30 1.97 -7.36
N TYR A 177 10.86 1.33 -8.38
CA TYR A 177 11.71 2.02 -9.34
C TYR A 177 11.53 1.48 -10.76
N ASN A 178 11.85 2.32 -11.74
CA ASN A 178 12.07 1.93 -13.12
C ASN A 178 13.40 2.50 -13.62
N ARG A 179 13.81 2.08 -14.82
CA ARG A 179 14.94 2.68 -15.55
C ARG A 179 14.39 3.39 -16.76
N ASP A 180 14.77 4.64 -16.93
CA ASP A 180 14.35 5.45 -18.07
C ASP A 180 15.51 6.34 -18.53
N SER A 181 15.78 6.32 -19.84
CA SER A 181 16.73 7.23 -20.49
C SER A 181 18.13 7.31 -19.83
N GLY A 182 18.62 6.19 -19.29
CA GLY A 182 19.93 6.10 -18.63
C GLY A 182 19.91 6.30 -17.12
N SER A 183 18.85 6.86 -16.56
CA SER A 183 18.68 7.12 -15.12
C SER A 183 17.69 6.14 -14.48
N TRP A 184 17.74 6.05 -13.16
CA TRP A 184 16.80 5.34 -12.32
C TRP A 184 15.81 6.34 -11.75
N ARG A 185 14.50 6.06 -11.87
CA ARG A 185 13.45 6.85 -11.22
C ARG A 185 12.83 6.01 -10.14
N ILE A 186 12.87 6.52 -8.92
CA ILE A 186 12.29 5.92 -7.72
C ILE A 186 10.96 6.62 -7.47
N TYR A 187 9.90 5.88 -7.23
CA TYR A 187 8.56 6.39 -6.97
C TYR A 187 8.11 5.93 -5.59
N VAL A 188 7.66 6.87 -4.77
CA VAL A 188 7.24 6.62 -3.40
C VAL A 188 5.86 7.20 -3.16
N ALA A 189 4.99 6.40 -2.55
CA ALA A 189 3.67 6.84 -2.12
C ALA A 189 3.69 7.10 -0.60
N GLU A 190 3.19 8.25 -0.17
CA GLU A 190 3.21 8.65 1.25
C GLU A 190 2.03 8.08 2.04
N ASN A 191 0.92 7.76 1.36
CA ASN A 191 -0.30 7.20 1.96
C ASN A 191 -0.38 5.67 1.86
N GLY A 192 0.72 5.00 1.53
CA GLY A 192 0.76 3.53 1.55
C GLY A 192 0.56 2.99 2.96
N LYS A 193 -0.14 1.85 3.12
CA LYS A 193 -0.20 1.15 4.41
C LYS A 193 1.22 0.94 4.91
N ASN A 194 1.49 1.42 6.12
CA ASN A 194 2.81 1.45 6.73
C ASN A 194 3.17 0.03 7.21
N THR A 195 3.87 -0.76 6.39
CA THR A 195 4.07 -2.20 6.65
C THR A 195 5.35 -2.55 7.40
N LEU A 196 6.20 -1.58 7.75
CA LEU A 196 7.47 -1.88 8.41
C LEU A 196 7.81 -0.90 9.54
N ARG A 197 7.82 -1.41 10.78
CA ARG A 197 8.41 -0.75 11.94
C ARG A 197 9.69 -1.49 12.33
N MET A 198 10.84 -0.89 12.07
CA MET A 198 12.13 -1.51 12.38
C MET A 198 12.42 -1.42 13.89
N HIS A 199 12.11 -2.46 14.64
CA HIS A 199 12.61 -2.65 16.00
C HIS A 199 14.05 -3.19 15.92
N ARG A 200 14.99 -2.57 16.65
CA ARG A 200 16.43 -2.94 16.58
C ARG A 200 16.79 -3.90 17.71
N SER A 201 17.05 -5.16 17.35
CA SER A 201 17.89 -6.09 18.10
C SER A 201 18.54 -7.05 17.10
N GLY A 202 19.87 -7.14 17.09
CA GLY A 202 20.58 -8.07 16.22
C GLY A 202 22.09 -8.00 16.43
N SER A 203 22.75 -9.15 16.49
CA SER A 203 24.20 -9.28 16.48
C SER A 203 24.65 -9.87 15.15
N ARG A 204 25.82 -9.45 14.65
CA ARG A 204 26.42 -9.99 13.43
C ARG A 204 27.68 -10.77 13.79
N SER A 205 27.72 -12.04 13.37
CA SER A 205 28.96 -12.81 13.28
C SER A 205 29.20 -13.20 11.81
N THR A 206 30.46 -13.33 11.43
CA THR A 206 30.86 -13.72 10.07
C THR A 206 31.43 -15.13 10.14
N ALA A 207 30.85 -16.08 9.40
CA ALA A 207 31.47 -17.39 9.24
C ALA A 207 32.64 -17.29 8.24
N GLU A 208 33.70 -18.09 8.45
CA GLU A 208 34.92 -18.07 7.64
C GLU A 208 34.69 -18.34 6.14
N ASN A 209 33.55 -18.95 5.79
CA ASN A 209 33.26 -19.43 4.44
C ASN A 209 32.38 -18.47 3.62
N GLY A 210 32.12 -17.25 4.11
CA GLY A 210 31.27 -16.27 3.42
C GLY A 210 29.76 -16.57 3.46
N ALA A 211 29.34 -17.58 4.20
CA ALA A 211 27.94 -17.86 4.50
C ALA A 211 27.51 -17.11 5.77
N TYR A 212 26.32 -16.52 5.76
CA TYR A 212 25.72 -15.91 6.95
C TYR A 212 24.57 -16.79 7.41
N CYS A 213 24.57 -17.16 8.69
CA CYS A 213 23.40 -17.73 9.35
C CYS A 213 22.60 -16.57 9.94
N VAL A 214 21.31 -16.49 9.66
CA VAL A 214 20.41 -15.48 10.20
C VAL A 214 19.45 -16.18 11.14
N THR A 215 19.53 -15.85 12.42
CA THR A 215 18.51 -16.22 13.41
C THR A 215 17.61 -15.02 13.61
N VAL A 216 16.33 -15.17 13.28
CA VAL A 216 15.32 -14.15 13.53
C VAL A 216 14.58 -14.57 14.80
N ALA A 217 14.64 -13.75 15.85
CA ALA A 217 13.76 -13.91 16.99
C ALA A 217 12.34 -13.54 16.54
N ASP A 218 11.37 -14.38 16.92
CA ASP A 218 9.93 -14.21 16.70
C ASP A 218 9.50 -14.23 15.21
N ASN A 219 8.49 -15.03 14.88
CA ASN A 219 7.83 -15.12 13.55
C ASN A 219 8.69 -15.51 12.33
N ASN A 220 9.99 -15.81 12.50
CA ASN A 220 10.92 -16.31 11.47
C ASN A 220 10.92 -15.52 10.14
N THR A 221 10.51 -14.24 10.18
CA THR A 221 10.26 -13.44 8.97
C THR A 221 11.39 -12.44 8.78
N LEU A 222 12.03 -12.49 7.61
CA LEU A 222 13.14 -11.63 7.25
C LEU A 222 12.76 -10.76 6.06
N LEU A 223 13.02 -9.45 6.10
CA LEU A 223 12.93 -8.60 4.91
C LEU A 223 14.27 -8.64 4.17
N ALA A 224 14.34 -9.39 3.07
CA ALA A 224 15.54 -9.50 2.25
C ALA A 224 15.50 -8.53 1.06
N GLY A 225 16.61 -7.81 0.84
CA GLY A 225 16.77 -6.86 -0.26
C GLY A 225 17.78 -7.31 -1.31
N ARG A 226 17.43 -7.25 -2.60
CA ARG A 226 18.36 -7.45 -3.72
C ARG A 226 18.07 -6.49 -4.88
N ASN A 227 19.08 -5.75 -5.34
CA ASN A 227 18.95 -4.76 -6.42
C ASN A 227 17.79 -3.76 -6.17
N GLY A 228 17.68 -3.25 -4.94
CA GLY A 228 16.64 -2.30 -4.56
C GLY A 228 15.23 -2.89 -4.44
N LYS A 229 15.07 -4.21 -4.58
CA LYS A 229 13.79 -4.89 -4.35
C LYS A 229 13.83 -5.61 -3.02
N PHE A 230 12.87 -5.32 -2.16
CA PHE A 230 12.71 -5.93 -0.84
C PHE A 230 11.53 -6.89 -0.84
N GLN A 231 11.67 -8.04 -0.19
CA GLN A 231 10.63 -9.07 -0.05
C GLN A 231 10.73 -9.73 1.33
N PHE A 232 9.59 -10.03 1.94
CA PHE A 232 9.56 -10.88 3.12
C PHE A 232 9.89 -12.32 2.71
N VAL A 233 10.83 -12.94 3.40
CA VAL A 233 11.28 -14.32 3.24
C VAL A 233 11.15 -15.05 4.57
N GLY A 234 11.01 -16.38 4.53
CA GLY A 234 10.66 -17.21 5.69
C GLY A 234 9.33 -17.94 5.48
N GLN A 235 8.28 -17.21 5.11
CA GLN A 235 6.95 -17.76 4.81
C GLN A 235 6.83 -18.38 3.40
N SER A 236 7.77 -18.07 2.49
CA SER A 236 7.74 -18.55 1.10
C SER A 236 8.25 -19.98 0.91
N LEU A 237 8.81 -20.63 1.95
CA LEU A 237 9.46 -21.94 1.81
C LEU A 237 8.47 -23.00 1.33
N TYR A 238 7.29 -23.08 1.95
CA TYR A 238 6.20 -23.98 1.53
C TYR A 238 5.87 -23.80 0.03
N GLY A 239 5.66 -22.56 -0.41
CA GLY A 239 5.26 -22.28 -1.79
C GLY A 239 6.33 -22.68 -2.82
N VAL A 240 7.62 -22.50 -2.52
CA VAL A 240 8.70 -22.86 -3.44
C VAL A 240 8.97 -24.36 -3.52
N LEU A 241 8.58 -25.15 -2.51
CA LEU A 241 8.64 -26.62 -2.57
C LEU A 241 7.76 -27.18 -3.71
N GLY A 242 6.71 -26.45 -4.09
CA GLY A 242 5.85 -26.79 -5.23
C GLY A 242 6.37 -26.33 -6.60
N TRP A 243 7.47 -25.57 -6.66
CA TRP A 243 8.02 -25.04 -7.91
C TRP A 243 9.15 -25.93 -8.45
N ASP A 244 8.91 -26.58 -9.58
CA ASP A 244 9.82 -27.55 -10.22
C ASP A 244 11.25 -27.03 -10.53
N ARG A 245 11.44 -25.71 -10.61
CA ARG A 245 12.77 -25.09 -10.79
C ARG A 245 13.48 -24.76 -9.49
N PHE A 246 12.82 -24.91 -8.35
CA PHE A 246 13.45 -24.71 -7.05
C PHE A 246 14.47 -25.81 -6.80
N ARG A 247 15.66 -25.44 -6.31
CA ARG A 247 16.76 -26.39 -6.13
C ARG A 247 16.41 -27.54 -5.17
N LEU A 248 15.58 -27.25 -4.17
CA LEU A 248 15.07 -28.21 -3.19
C LEU A 248 13.58 -28.50 -3.48
N TYR A 249 13.19 -28.52 -4.75
CA TYR A 249 11.83 -28.89 -5.15
C TYR A 249 11.48 -30.25 -4.56
N ASP A 250 10.38 -30.28 -3.81
CA ASP A 250 9.84 -31.50 -3.22
C ASP A 250 8.33 -31.31 -3.01
N LYS A 251 7.57 -31.85 -3.96
CA LYS A 251 6.11 -31.76 -3.94
C LYS A 251 5.52 -32.50 -2.73
N GLU A 252 6.16 -33.57 -2.26
CA GLU A 252 5.68 -34.36 -1.12
C GLU A 252 5.85 -33.57 0.17
N MET A 253 7.00 -32.91 0.37
CA MET A 253 7.18 -31.99 1.49
C MET A 253 6.17 -30.84 1.45
N GLY A 254 5.94 -30.24 0.28
CA GLY A 254 4.92 -29.19 0.13
C GLY A 254 3.52 -29.70 0.48
N ALA A 255 3.16 -30.92 0.05
CA ALA A 255 1.88 -31.54 0.37
C ALA A 255 1.75 -31.85 1.87
N ALA A 256 2.81 -32.35 2.51
CA ALA A 256 2.87 -32.65 3.94
C ALA A 256 2.57 -31.41 4.78
N VAL A 257 3.19 -30.26 4.48
CA VAL A 257 2.89 -28.99 5.16
C VAL A 257 1.39 -28.66 5.11
N THR A 258 0.76 -28.78 3.93
CA THR A 258 -0.68 -28.50 3.82
C THR A 258 -1.55 -29.54 4.51
N ALA A 259 -1.11 -30.80 4.56
CA ALA A 259 -1.84 -31.88 5.21
C ALA A 259 -1.84 -31.66 6.73
N THR A 260 -0.67 -31.45 7.31
CA THR A 260 -0.53 -31.12 8.73
C THR A 260 -1.31 -29.85 9.09
N GLY A 261 -1.27 -28.79 8.26
CA GLY A 261 -2.08 -27.59 8.52
C GLY A 261 -3.59 -27.86 8.57
N ARG A 262 -4.10 -28.77 7.73
CA ARG A 262 -5.52 -29.19 7.78
C ARG A 262 -5.82 -30.05 9.01
N GLU A 263 -4.91 -30.91 9.44
CA GLU A 263 -5.10 -31.73 10.63
C GLU A 263 -5.09 -30.86 11.89
N VAL A 264 -4.16 -29.90 11.99
CA VAL A 264 -4.11 -28.93 13.09
C VAL A 264 -5.40 -28.14 13.18
N ILE A 265 -5.88 -27.54 12.08
CA ILE A 265 -7.10 -26.70 12.15
C ILE A 265 -8.36 -27.51 12.49
N ASN A 266 -8.45 -28.76 12.03
CA ASN A 266 -9.55 -29.66 12.39
C ASN A 266 -9.48 -30.06 13.88
N HIS A 267 -8.27 -30.24 14.41
CA HIS A 267 -8.06 -30.47 15.84
C HIS A 267 -8.45 -29.24 16.65
N THR A 268 -8.03 -28.04 16.24
CA THR A 268 -8.44 -26.77 16.87
C THR A 268 -9.96 -26.63 16.93
N GLU A 269 -10.66 -26.95 15.84
CA GLU A 269 -12.13 -26.98 15.80
C GLU A 269 -12.70 -28.00 16.79
N SER A 270 -12.12 -29.20 16.89
CA SER A 270 -12.56 -30.24 17.83
C SER A 270 -12.34 -29.81 19.28
N ALA A 271 -11.16 -29.26 19.61
CA ALA A 271 -10.83 -28.74 20.92
C ALA A 271 -11.76 -27.60 21.36
N ALA A 272 -12.12 -26.69 20.43
CA ALA A 272 -13.09 -25.63 20.70
C ALA A 272 -14.50 -26.19 20.96
N ASN A 273 -14.96 -27.17 20.17
CA ASN A 273 -16.24 -27.83 20.37
C ASN A 273 -16.29 -28.59 21.72
N ASP A 274 -15.21 -29.26 22.11
CA ASP A 274 -15.07 -29.94 23.42
C ASP A 274 -15.03 -28.95 24.60
N ALA A 275 -14.62 -27.70 24.34
CA ALA A 275 -14.75 -26.59 25.27
C ALA A 275 -16.18 -26.00 25.33
N GLY A 276 -17.10 -26.46 24.47
CA GLY A 276 -18.49 -26.04 24.43
C GLY A 276 -18.78 -24.87 23.48
N TYR A 277 -17.86 -24.54 22.58
CA TYR A 277 -17.99 -23.40 21.66
C TYR A 277 -18.17 -23.85 20.22
N GLU A 278 -19.17 -23.29 19.55
CA GLU A 278 -19.43 -23.56 18.13
C GLU A 278 -18.46 -22.76 17.24
N VAL A 279 -17.83 -23.44 16.27
CA VAL A 279 -17.03 -22.78 15.24
C VAL A 279 -17.93 -22.21 14.15
N ALA A 280 -18.09 -20.88 14.14
CA ALA A 280 -18.88 -20.16 13.16
C ALA A 280 -18.17 -20.06 11.79
N TYR A 281 -16.83 -20.02 11.79
CA TYR A 281 -16.03 -19.92 10.57
C TYR A 281 -14.64 -20.52 10.76
N GLY A 282 -14.04 -21.04 9.70
CA GLY A 282 -12.65 -21.51 9.70
C GLY A 282 -12.01 -21.49 8.31
N ASP A 283 -10.78 -20.97 8.24
CA ASP A 283 -10.04 -20.84 6.99
C ASP A 283 -8.53 -20.90 7.21
N THR A 284 -7.90 -21.92 6.64
CA THR A 284 -6.45 -22.15 6.57
C THR A 284 -5.77 -22.36 7.93
N ASP A 285 -5.73 -21.32 8.76
CA ASP A 285 -4.97 -21.21 10.01
C ASP A 285 -5.74 -20.46 11.10
N SER A 286 -7.00 -20.09 10.85
CA SER A 286 -7.86 -19.39 11.81
C SER A 286 -9.23 -20.05 11.94
N ILE A 287 -9.78 -19.98 13.15
CA ILE A 287 -11.18 -20.28 13.46
C ILE A 287 -11.84 -19.07 14.12
N MET A 288 -13.15 -18.94 13.97
CA MET A 288 -13.97 -17.94 14.64
C MET A 288 -15.00 -18.68 15.47
N LEU A 289 -15.02 -18.39 16.76
CA LEU A 289 -15.92 -19.01 17.72
C LEU A 289 -17.13 -18.11 17.92
N ASN A 290 -18.32 -18.71 18.01
CA ASN A 290 -19.49 -18.01 18.51
C ASN A 290 -19.41 -18.00 20.03
N LEU A 291 -19.22 -16.81 20.60
CA LEU A 291 -19.36 -16.60 22.04
C LEU A 291 -20.82 -16.23 22.28
N ASP A 292 -21.56 -17.08 22.97
CA ASP A 292 -22.90 -16.74 23.48
C ASP A 292 -22.82 -15.53 24.44
N ASP A 293 -23.94 -15.09 25.01
CA ASP A 293 -23.95 -13.95 25.95
C ASP A 293 -23.04 -14.21 27.17
N ILE A 294 -21.80 -13.73 27.11
CA ILE A 294 -20.83 -13.77 28.19
C ILE A 294 -21.03 -12.53 29.05
N SER A 295 -21.19 -12.74 30.35
CA SER A 295 -21.31 -11.69 31.35
C SER A 295 -20.13 -11.73 32.32
N ALA A 296 -19.94 -10.66 33.10
CA ALA A 296 -18.96 -10.64 34.19
C ALA A 296 -19.15 -11.79 35.20
N ALA A 297 -20.37 -12.32 35.34
CA ALA A 297 -20.65 -13.47 36.21
C ALA A 297 -20.04 -14.79 35.71
N ASN A 298 -19.60 -14.85 34.44
CA ASN A 298 -18.95 -16.01 33.85
C ASN A 298 -17.43 -16.05 34.10
N ILE A 299 -16.85 -15.01 34.72
CA ILE A 299 -15.40 -14.85 34.92
C ILE A 299 -15.03 -14.93 36.41
N ASP A 300 -14.17 -15.88 36.75
CA ASP A 300 -13.63 -16.01 38.11
C ASP A 300 -12.70 -14.84 38.45
N GLY A 301 -13.09 -14.03 39.44
CA GLY A 301 -12.34 -12.83 39.86
C GLY A 301 -12.94 -11.51 39.38
N GLY A 302 -14.00 -11.55 38.56
CA GLY A 302 -14.64 -10.36 37.99
C GLY A 302 -13.87 -9.77 36.81
N VAL A 303 -14.40 -8.67 36.25
CA VAL A 303 -13.82 -7.97 35.10
C VAL A 303 -13.48 -6.53 35.45
N GLU A 304 -12.42 -5.99 34.84
CA GLU A 304 -12.00 -4.61 35.05
C GLU A 304 -12.35 -3.75 33.83
N VAL A 305 -13.20 -2.73 34.03
CA VAL A 305 -13.51 -1.71 33.01
C VAL A 305 -12.64 -0.48 33.27
N ASN A 306 -11.57 -0.33 32.50
CA ASN A 306 -10.64 0.80 32.63
C ASN A 306 -11.01 1.98 31.70
N ASP A 307 -10.34 3.12 31.89
CA ASP A 307 -10.59 4.34 31.10
C ASP A 307 -10.28 4.16 29.60
N ALA A 308 -9.32 3.30 29.25
CA ALA A 308 -8.96 3.05 27.85
C ALA A 308 -10.08 2.29 27.11
N LEU A 309 -10.69 1.30 27.76
CA LEU A 309 -11.85 0.58 27.23
C LEU A 309 -13.04 1.53 27.02
N ARG A 310 -13.28 2.44 27.99
CA ARG A 310 -14.33 3.47 27.89
C ARG A 310 -14.07 4.46 26.76
N GLU A 311 -12.81 4.87 26.58
CA GLU A 311 -12.41 5.78 25.50
C GLU A 311 -12.53 5.11 24.13
N ALA A 312 -12.22 3.82 24.02
CA ALA A 312 -12.35 3.04 22.79
C ALA A 312 -13.82 2.80 22.39
N HIS A 313 -14.74 2.76 23.35
CA HIS A 313 -16.16 2.45 23.12
C HIS A 313 -17.11 3.50 23.73
N PRO A 314 -17.08 4.76 23.27
CA PRO A 314 -17.81 5.87 23.89
C PRO A 314 -19.34 5.74 23.81
N GLY A 315 -19.86 4.90 22.92
CA GLY A 315 -21.30 4.63 22.77
C GLY A 315 -21.81 3.42 23.56
N MET A 316 -20.92 2.67 24.22
CA MET A 316 -21.28 1.48 24.98
C MET A 316 -21.63 1.83 26.43
N ASP A 317 -22.71 1.25 26.94
CA ASP A 317 -23.10 1.40 28.34
C ASP A 317 -22.23 0.53 29.28
N ASP A 318 -22.37 0.73 30.59
CA ASP A 318 -21.55 0.01 31.58
C ASP A 318 -21.73 -1.52 31.49
N ASP A 319 -22.96 -2.00 31.32
CA ASP A 319 -23.26 -3.43 31.17
C ASP A 319 -22.62 -4.02 29.90
N GLY A 320 -22.64 -3.26 28.79
CA GLY A 320 -21.98 -3.63 27.55
C GLY A 320 -20.45 -3.69 27.70
N LEU A 321 -19.86 -2.72 28.40
CA LEU A 321 -18.42 -2.68 28.65
C LEU A 321 -17.97 -3.85 29.54
N GLU A 322 -18.76 -4.20 30.57
CA GLU A 322 -18.50 -5.37 31.41
C GLU A 322 -18.58 -6.66 30.60
N SER A 323 -19.58 -6.79 29.72
CA SER A 323 -19.74 -7.96 28.84
C SER A 323 -18.60 -8.09 27.84
N LEU A 324 -18.14 -6.96 27.27
CA LEU A 324 -16.97 -6.92 26.39
C LEU A 324 -15.70 -7.37 27.11
N ALA A 325 -15.43 -6.80 28.30
CA ALA A 325 -14.29 -7.20 29.11
C ALA A 325 -14.34 -8.70 29.45
N ALA A 326 -15.53 -9.22 29.80
CA ALA A 326 -15.72 -10.64 30.07
C ALA A 326 -15.45 -11.52 28.84
N ALA A 327 -15.89 -11.11 27.66
CA ALA A 327 -15.64 -11.82 26.41
C ALA A 327 -14.15 -11.85 26.03
N VAL A 328 -13.41 -10.77 26.30
CA VAL A 328 -11.96 -10.71 26.10
C VAL A 328 -11.23 -11.69 27.03
N GLU A 329 -11.52 -11.66 28.33
CA GLU A 329 -10.94 -12.59 29.30
C GLU A 329 -11.25 -14.05 28.93
N LYS A 330 -12.51 -14.34 28.56
CA LYS A 330 -12.89 -15.70 28.15
C LYS A 330 -12.17 -16.16 26.89
N SER A 331 -11.88 -15.24 25.97
CA SER A 331 -11.15 -15.56 24.75
C SER A 331 -9.70 -15.96 25.04
N PHE A 332 -9.03 -15.32 26.00
CA PHE A 332 -7.70 -15.74 26.46
C PHE A 332 -7.71 -17.08 27.20
N GLU A 333 -8.72 -17.35 28.03
CA GLU A 333 -8.89 -18.68 28.65
C GLU A 333 -9.05 -19.78 27.59
N LEU A 334 -9.81 -19.49 26.52
CA LEU A 334 -9.99 -20.43 25.40
C LEU A 334 -8.70 -20.63 24.61
N GLU A 335 -7.94 -19.58 24.38
CA GLU A 335 -6.62 -19.66 23.76
C GLU A 335 -5.70 -20.61 24.54
N GLU A 336 -5.58 -20.43 25.87
CA GLU A 336 -4.77 -21.28 26.74
C GLU A 336 -5.22 -22.74 26.65
N ARG A 337 -6.53 -22.99 26.81
CA ARG A 337 -7.10 -24.34 26.77
C ARG A 337 -6.90 -25.05 25.42
N ILE A 338 -7.03 -24.33 24.31
CA ILE A 338 -6.78 -24.91 22.98
C ILE A 338 -5.29 -25.21 22.82
N ASN A 339 -4.41 -24.31 23.25
CA ASN A 339 -2.96 -24.51 23.16
C ASN A 339 -2.48 -25.71 23.98
N GLU A 340 -3.03 -25.93 25.18
CA GLU A 340 -2.75 -27.13 25.99
C GLU A 340 -3.09 -28.44 25.27
N SER A 341 -4.09 -28.43 24.38
CA SER A 341 -4.49 -29.62 23.61
C SER A 341 -3.49 -30.01 22.51
N TYR A 342 -2.61 -29.11 22.09
CA TYR A 342 -1.69 -29.37 20.98
C TYR A 342 -0.56 -30.35 21.34
N ASP A 343 -0.15 -30.41 22.61
CA ASP A 343 0.89 -31.32 23.07
C ASP A 343 0.48 -32.79 22.85
N GLU A 344 -0.74 -33.14 23.29
CA GLU A 344 -1.32 -34.48 23.11
C GLU A 344 -1.56 -34.78 21.64
N PHE A 345 -2.19 -33.87 20.89
CA PHE A 345 -2.42 -34.02 19.46
C PHE A 345 -1.12 -34.25 18.66
N ALA A 346 -0.09 -33.44 18.90
CA ALA A 346 1.17 -33.56 18.20
C ALA A 346 1.86 -34.91 18.50
N LEU A 347 1.78 -35.37 19.75
CA LEU A 347 2.38 -36.64 20.15
C LEU A 347 1.61 -37.85 19.58
N GLU A 348 0.29 -37.86 19.72
CA GLU A 348 -0.52 -39.05 19.42
C GLU A 348 -0.86 -39.16 17.93
N GLU A 349 -1.23 -38.06 17.27
CA GLU A 349 -1.66 -38.08 15.87
C GLU A 349 -0.48 -37.92 14.90
N LEU A 350 0.52 -37.11 15.27
CA LEU A 350 1.65 -36.79 14.38
C LEU A 350 2.96 -37.47 14.79
N ASN A 351 3.00 -38.17 15.92
CA ASN A 351 4.22 -38.76 16.50
C ASN A 351 5.36 -37.73 16.62
N ALA A 352 5.01 -36.50 16.99
CA ALA A 352 5.90 -35.37 17.11
C ALA A 352 6.11 -35.01 18.59
N HIS A 353 7.27 -35.41 19.14
CA HIS A 353 7.66 -35.07 20.52
C HIS A 353 7.94 -33.57 20.75
N HIS A 354 8.07 -32.80 19.67
CA HIS A 354 8.27 -31.36 19.69
C HIS A 354 7.46 -30.72 18.57
N HIS A 355 6.66 -29.72 18.89
CA HIS A 355 5.94 -28.91 17.90
C HIS A 355 6.10 -27.42 18.17
N ARG A 356 5.51 -26.63 17.27
CA ARG A 356 5.37 -25.17 17.34
C ARG A 356 3.94 -24.72 17.03
N PHE A 357 2.98 -25.63 17.11
CA PHE A 357 1.57 -25.28 17.02
C PHE A 357 1.19 -24.39 18.19
N GLU A 358 0.54 -23.29 17.85
CA GLU A 358 0.11 -22.25 18.76
C GLU A 358 -1.03 -21.52 18.03
N ILE A 359 -2.10 -21.22 18.76
CA ILE A 359 -3.15 -20.31 18.32
C ILE A 359 -3.13 -19.09 19.22
N GLU A 360 -3.43 -17.93 18.63
CA GLU A 360 -3.51 -16.65 19.34
C GLU A 360 -4.91 -16.08 19.17
N PHE A 361 -5.45 -15.48 20.23
CA PHE A 361 -6.66 -14.68 20.16
C PHE A 361 -6.38 -13.40 19.35
N GLU A 362 -6.84 -13.39 18.09
CA GLU A 362 -6.56 -12.27 17.17
C GLU A 362 -7.60 -11.14 17.29
N LYS A 363 -8.90 -11.49 17.36
CA LYS A 363 -10.00 -10.54 17.16
C LYS A 363 -11.26 -10.94 17.93
N LEU A 364 -11.96 -9.94 18.44
CA LEU A 364 -13.33 -10.06 18.92
C LEU A 364 -14.27 -9.21 18.06
N TYR A 365 -15.36 -9.82 17.61
CA TYR A 365 -16.41 -9.15 16.87
C TYR A 365 -17.67 -9.05 17.73
N ARG A 366 -18.23 -7.85 17.87
CA ARG A 366 -19.56 -7.65 18.46
C ARG A 366 -20.64 -8.28 17.60
N ARG A 367 -20.46 -8.21 16.28
CA ARG A 367 -21.32 -8.84 15.31
C ARG A 367 -20.52 -9.30 14.11
N PHE A 368 -20.79 -10.51 13.66
CA PHE A 368 -20.15 -11.13 12.52
C PHE A 368 -21.18 -11.48 11.45
N PHE A 369 -20.84 -11.24 10.19
CA PHE A 369 -21.67 -11.53 9.04
C PHE A 369 -20.84 -12.21 7.94
N GLN A 370 -21.34 -13.33 7.41
CA GLN A 370 -20.73 -14.04 6.30
C GLN A 370 -21.71 -14.18 5.14
N ALA A 371 -21.26 -13.86 3.93
CA ALA A 371 -22.07 -14.00 2.72
C ALA A 371 -21.51 -15.07 1.76
N GLY A 372 -22.20 -16.21 1.69
CA GLY A 372 -21.92 -17.27 0.72
C GLY A 372 -20.68 -18.11 1.03
N LYS A 373 -19.74 -18.22 0.06
CA LYS A 373 -18.55 -19.09 0.17
C LYS A 373 -17.54 -18.54 1.19
N LYS A 374 -16.64 -19.42 1.69
CA LYS A 374 -15.48 -19.04 2.54
C LYS A 374 -14.73 -17.84 1.95
N LYS A 375 -14.08 -17.04 2.83
CA LYS A 375 -13.36 -15.78 2.53
C LYS A 375 -14.23 -14.56 2.21
N ARG A 376 -15.49 -14.52 2.63
CA ARG A 376 -16.36 -13.34 2.46
C ARG A 376 -17.14 -13.04 3.73
N TYR A 377 -16.56 -12.18 4.56
CA TYR A 377 -17.15 -11.80 5.83
C TYR A 377 -16.92 -10.34 6.16
N ALA A 378 -17.82 -9.79 6.96
CA ALA A 378 -17.71 -8.48 7.57
C ALA A 378 -18.01 -8.62 9.06
N GLY A 379 -17.38 -7.81 9.90
CA GLY A 379 -17.65 -7.81 11.33
C GLY A 379 -17.39 -6.46 11.96
N HIS A 380 -18.19 -6.12 12.95
CA HIS A 380 -17.96 -4.98 13.83
C HIS A 380 -16.92 -5.42 14.86
N ILE A 381 -15.67 -5.02 14.65
CA ILE A 381 -14.54 -5.43 15.47
C ILE A 381 -14.44 -4.52 16.69
N VAL A 382 -14.44 -5.12 17.88
CA VAL A 382 -14.41 -4.42 19.16
C VAL A 382 -13.09 -4.60 19.91
N TRP A 383 -12.30 -5.59 19.51
CA TRP A 383 -10.97 -5.82 20.07
C TRP A 383 -10.07 -6.48 19.01
N LYS A 384 -8.79 -6.11 18.99
CA LYS A 384 -7.79 -6.69 18.07
C LYS A 384 -6.37 -6.64 18.64
N GLU A 385 -5.68 -7.79 18.64
CA GLU A 385 -4.23 -7.91 18.91
C GLU A 385 -3.79 -7.11 20.17
N GLY A 386 -4.49 -7.31 21.29
CA GLY A 386 -4.17 -6.66 22.57
C GLY A 386 -4.70 -5.23 22.70
N LYS A 387 -5.62 -4.79 21.84
CA LYS A 387 -6.16 -3.41 21.86
C LYS A 387 -7.66 -3.38 21.65
N ASP A 388 -8.31 -2.55 22.45
CA ASP A 388 -9.69 -2.14 22.25
C ASP A 388 -9.79 -1.24 21.02
N VAL A 389 -10.78 -1.51 20.16
CA VAL A 389 -10.99 -0.80 18.90
C VAL A 389 -12.48 -0.70 18.61
N ASP A 390 -12.92 0.29 17.84
CA ASP A 390 -14.30 0.36 17.34
C ASP A 390 -14.25 0.57 15.83
N ASP A 391 -14.22 -0.53 15.06
CA ASP A 391 -13.97 -0.49 13.61
C ASP A 391 -14.76 -1.58 12.87
N ILE A 392 -14.70 -1.58 11.54
CA ILE A 392 -15.38 -2.53 10.68
C ILE A 392 -14.34 -3.31 9.87
N ASP A 393 -14.24 -4.61 10.13
CA ASP A 393 -13.43 -5.52 9.33
C ASP A 393 -14.25 -6.04 8.16
N ILE A 394 -13.73 -5.95 6.93
CA ILE A 394 -14.40 -6.48 5.74
C ILE A 394 -13.37 -7.20 4.87
N THR A 395 -13.62 -8.48 4.61
CA THR A 395 -12.72 -9.41 3.92
C THR A 395 -13.38 -10.05 2.70
N GLY A 396 -12.66 -10.02 1.58
CA GLY A 396 -12.96 -10.72 0.32
C GLY A 396 -14.18 -10.25 -0.49
N PHE A 397 -14.84 -9.18 -0.05
CA PHE A 397 -15.85 -8.47 -0.82
C PHE A 397 -15.25 -7.59 -1.94
N GLU A 398 -16.06 -7.35 -2.97
CA GLU A 398 -15.66 -6.66 -4.20
C GLU A 398 -15.31 -5.17 -4.01
N TYR A 399 -15.77 -4.51 -2.95
CA TYR A 399 -15.60 -3.06 -2.75
C TYR A 399 -14.13 -2.58 -2.76
N LYS A 400 -13.19 -3.40 -2.30
CA LYS A 400 -11.74 -3.12 -2.35
C LYS A 400 -11.11 -3.38 -3.73
N ARG A 401 -11.82 -4.05 -4.64
CA ARG A 401 -11.29 -4.37 -5.97
C ARG A 401 -11.17 -3.13 -6.82
N SER A 402 -10.09 -3.06 -7.58
CA SER A 402 -9.80 -1.88 -8.40
C SER A 402 -10.57 -1.87 -9.73
N ASP A 403 -11.15 -2.99 -10.14
CA ASP A 403 -11.83 -3.25 -11.41
C ASP A 403 -13.38 -3.27 -11.29
N ILE A 404 -13.88 -2.63 -10.23
CA ILE A 404 -15.31 -2.53 -9.90
C ILE A 404 -15.71 -1.05 -9.90
N ALA A 405 -16.95 -0.76 -10.33
CA ALA A 405 -17.49 0.60 -10.41
C ALA A 405 -17.51 1.28 -9.03
N PRO A 406 -17.22 2.58 -8.93
CA PRO A 406 -17.27 3.31 -7.66
C PRO A 406 -18.59 3.15 -6.90
N ILE A 407 -19.74 3.21 -7.59
CA ILE A 407 -21.05 3.05 -6.96
C ILE A 407 -21.20 1.68 -6.27
N THR A 408 -20.70 0.62 -6.89
CA THR A 408 -20.70 -0.72 -6.28
C THR A 408 -19.90 -0.75 -4.97
N LYS A 409 -18.78 -0.01 -4.91
CA LYS A 409 -17.94 0.02 -3.72
C LYS A 409 -18.66 0.71 -2.57
N GLU A 410 -19.23 1.87 -2.85
CA GLU A 410 -19.99 2.65 -1.88
C GLU A 410 -21.16 1.83 -1.33
N VAL A 411 -22.00 1.31 -2.22
CA VAL A 411 -23.22 0.59 -1.83
C VAL A 411 -22.88 -0.70 -1.09
N GLN A 412 -21.92 -1.48 -1.57
CA GLN A 412 -21.55 -2.74 -0.91
C GLN A 412 -20.93 -2.47 0.46
N GLN A 413 -20.05 -1.48 0.57
CA GLN A 413 -19.50 -1.08 1.86
C GLN A 413 -20.62 -0.64 2.80
N ARG A 414 -21.49 0.27 2.37
CA ARG A 414 -22.57 0.80 3.20
C ARG A 414 -23.54 -0.27 3.69
N VAL A 415 -23.95 -1.19 2.82
CA VAL A 415 -24.83 -2.31 3.19
C VAL A 415 -24.16 -3.20 4.24
N LEU A 416 -22.87 -3.53 4.07
CA LEU A 416 -22.13 -4.33 5.05
C LEU A 416 -22.01 -3.61 6.40
N GLU A 417 -21.74 -2.30 6.39
CA GLU A 417 -21.71 -1.47 7.61
C GLU A 417 -23.06 -1.53 8.33
N MET A 418 -24.18 -1.27 7.62
CA MET A 418 -25.53 -1.34 8.19
C MET A 418 -25.86 -2.71 8.80
N ILE A 419 -25.38 -3.79 8.19
CA ILE A 419 -25.58 -5.14 8.72
C ILE A 419 -24.83 -5.34 10.03
N VAL A 420 -23.55 -4.95 10.11
CA VAL A 420 -22.70 -5.29 11.26
C VAL A 420 -22.80 -4.31 12.43
N THR A 421 -23.20 -3.05 12.19
CA THR A 421 -23.31 -2.04 13.26
C THR A 421 -24.74 -1.88 13.79
N SER A 422 -25.70 -2.68 13.33
CA SER A 422 -27.09 -2.54 13.80
C SER A 422 -27.31 -3.18 15.18
N GLU A 423 -28.03 -2.47 16.06
CA GLU A 423 -28.31 -2.88 17.45
C GLU A 423 -29.63 -3.66 17.61
N GLY A 424 -30.39 -3.88 16.53
CA GLY A 424 -31.61 -4.69 16.52
C GLY A 424 -32.81 -4.07 15.79
N GLY A 425 -33.89 -4.84 15.65
CA GLY A 425 -35.24 -4.37 15.34
C GLY A 425 -35.65 -4.16 13.87
N ASN A 426 -34.83 -3.53 13.02
CA ASN A 426 -35.29 -3.20 11.66
C ASN A 426 -34.21 -3.06 10.56
N TYR A 427 -32.96 -3.45 10.82
CA TYR A 427 -31.86 -3.22 9.88
C TYR A 427 -32.10 -3.80 8.46
N ARG A 428 -32.90 -4.87 8.35
CA ARG A 428 -33.26 -5.46 7.06
C ARG A 428 -34.11 -4.51 6.22
N GLU A 429 -35.11 -3.86 6.82
CA GLU A 429 -35.91 -2.86 6.11
C GLU A 429 -35.08 -1.62 5.81
N GLU A 430 -34.19 -1.19 6.72
CA GLU A 430 -33.29 -0.06 6.45
C GLU A 430 -32.36 -0.34 5.27
N VAL A 431 -31.76 -1.54 5.21
CA VAL A 431 -30.94 -1.98 4.07
C VAL A 431 -31.77 -2.01 2.79
N LYS A 432 -33.01 -2.51 2.86
CA LYS A 432 -33.92 -2.56 1.72
C LYS A 432 -34.26 -1.16 1.21
N GLU A 433 -34.67 -0.25 2.09
CA GLU A 433 -34.99 1.14 1.76
C GLU A 433 -33.77 1.85 1.15
N TYR A 434 -32.58 1.64 1.72
CA TYR A 434 -31.34 2.20 1.20
C TYR A 434 -31.04 1.70 -0.22
N VAL A 435 -31.06 0.37 -0.43
CA VAL A 435 -30.77 -0.20 -1.75
C VAL A 435 -31.84 0.19 -2.77
N HIS A 436 -33.12 0.23 -2.38
CA HIS A 436 -34.20 0.71 -3.24
C HIS A 436 -33.98 2.15 -3.69
N GLY A 437 -33.69 3.07 -2.76
CA GLY A 437 -33.40 4.47 -3.10
C GLY A 437 -32.15 4.64 -3.96
N VAL A 438 -31.15 3.76 -3.82
CA VAL A 438 -30.00 3.71 -4.74
C VAL A 438 -30.43 3.28 -6.14
N ILE A 439 -31.27 2.24 -6.27
CA ILE A 439 -31.78 1.76 -7.55
C ILE A 439 -32.57 2.86 -8.28
N GLU A 440 -33.43 3.59 -7.56
CA GLU A 440 -34.20 4.71 -8.12
C GLU A 440 -33.28 5.81 -8.67
N ARG A 441 -32.28 6.25 -7.88
CA ARG A 441 -31.27 7.24 -8.32
C ARG A 441 -30.43 6.74 -9.50
N PHE A 442 -30.15 5.44 -9.54
CA PHE A 442 -29.40 4.84 -10.65
C PHE A 442 -30.20 4.93 -11.96
N ARG A 443 -31.50 4.63 -11.90
CA ARG A 443 -32.42 4.63 -13.05
C ARG A 443 -32.79 6.03 -13.52
N SER A 444 -32.98 6.98 -12.60
CA SER A 444 -33.27 8.39 -12.93
C SER A 444 -32.09 9.09 -13.62
N GLY A 445 -30.89 8.54 -13.51
CA GLY A 445 -29.66 9.13 -14.02
C GLY A 445 -29.01 10.11 -13.04
N ASP A 446 -29.47 10.18 -11.80
CA ASP A 446 -28.90 11.02 -10.74
C ASP A 446 -27.50 10.57 -10.32
N ILE A 447 -27.14 9.31 -10.60
CA ILE A 447 -25.79 8.78 -10.40
C ILE A 447 -24.92 9.05 -11.63
N SER A 448 -23.78 9.69 -11.39
CA SER A 448 -22.87 10.14 -12.44
C SER A 448 -22.27 8.99 -13.24
N VAL A 449 -21.85 9.30 -14.47
CA VAL A 449 -21.18 8.34 -15.36
C VAL A 449 -19.86 7.87 -14.76
N GLU A 450 -19.15 8.74 -14.05
CA GLU A 450 -17.93 8.40 -13.33
C GLU A 450 -18.13 7.34 -12.26
N GLU A 451 -19.28 7.35 -11.60
CA GLU A 451 -19.62 6.46 -10.50
C GLU A 451 -20.13 5.09 -11.00
N VAL A 452 -20.89 5.07 -12.09
CA VAL A 452 -21.40 3.81 -12.67
C VAL A 452 -20.37 3.12 -13.58
N GLY A 453 -19.45 3.87 -14.20
CA GLY A 453 -18.50 3.34 -15.16
C GLY A 453 -17.58 2.26 -14.58
N ILE A 454 -17.46 1.10 -15.25
CA ILE A 454 -16.74 -0.06 -14.73
C ILE A 454 -15.27 -0.03 -15.19
N PRO A 455 -14.29 0.13 -14.29
CA PRO A 455 -12.88 0.19 -14.69
C PRO A 455 -12.40 -1.14 -15.29
N GLY A 456 -11.59 -1.08 -16.35
CA GLY A 456 -10.98 -2.24 -16.99
C GLY A 456 -9.55 -1.96 -17.42
N GLY A 457 -8.58 -2.71 -16.91
CA GLY A 457 -7.16 -2.51 -17.23
C GLY A 457 -6.78 -3.10 -18.60
N ILE A 458 -6.10 -2.31 -19.43
CA ILE A 458 -5.58 -2.76 -20.73
C ILE A 458 -4.17 -3.33 -20.53
N GLY A 459 -4.08 -4.65 -20.38
CA GLY A 459 -2.82 -5.35 -20.10
C GLY A 459 -1.92 -5.60 -21.32
N LYS A 460 -2.50 -5.68 -22.53
CA LYS A 460 -1.80 -5.91 -23.80
C LYS A 460 -1.99 -4.72 -24.74
N ARG A 461 -1.25 -4.66 -25.85
CA ARG A 461 -1.61 -3.77 -26.97
C ARG A 461 -3.00 -4.18 -27.48
N LEU A 462 -3.85 -3.21 -27.84
CA LEU A 462 -5.25 -3.46 -28.21
C LEU A 462 -5.40 -4.47 -29.38
N ASN A 463 -4.41 -4.56 -30.27
CA ASN A 463 -4.44 -5.49 -31.41
C ASN A 463 -3.89 -6.90 -31.09
N ASN A 464 -3.52 -7.16 -29.84
CA ASN A 464 -2.92 -8.44 -29.40
C ASN A 464 -3.88 -9.26 -28.50
N TYR A 465 -5.17 -8.93 -28.50
CA TYR A 465 -6.19 -9.71 -27.81
C TYR A 465 -6.75 -10.76 -28.77
N ASP A 466 -6.82 -12.01 -28.33
CA ASP A 466 -7.39 -13.12 -29.13
C ASP A 466 -8.92 -12.98 -29.28
N THR A 467 -9.56 -12.37 -28.28
CA THR A 467 -10.97 -11.98 -28.32
C THR A 467 -11.12 -10.66 -27.57
N ASP A 468 -11.73 -9.67 -28.21
CA ASP A 468 -11.94 -8.38 -27.60
C ASP A 468 -13.12 -8.45 -26.62
N THR A 469 -12.81 -8.43 -25.34
CA THR A 469 -13.82 -8.23 -24.28
C THR A 469 -14.42 -6.82 -24.34
N ALA A 470 -15.55 -6.58 -23.67
CA ALA A 470 -16.27 -5.31 -23.71
C ALA A 470 -15.39 -4.07 -23.42
N HIS A 471 -14.48 -4.13 -22.44
CA HIS A 471 -13.58 -3.00 -22.13
C HIS A 471 -12.50 -2.79 -23.20
N VAL A 472 -12.09 -3.84 -23.93
CA VAL A 472 -11.14 -3.75 -25.05
C VAL A 472 -11.83 -3.15 -26.27
N ARG A 473 -13.04 -3.63 -26.60
CA ARG A 473 -13.87 -3.06 -27.69
C ARG A 473 -14.18 -1.59 -27.43
N GLY A 474 -14.73 -1.28 -26.25
CA GLY A 474 -15.04 0.09 -25.85
C GLY A 474 -13.82 1.02 -25.92
N ALA A 475 -12.62 0.55 -25.57
CA ALA A 475 -11.39 1.34 -25.68
C ALA A 475 -10.98 1.59 -27.15
N LYS A 476 -11.12 0.58 -28.03
CA LYS A 476 -10.88 0.75 -29.47
C LYS A 476 -11.87 1.76 -30.07
N TYR A 477 -13.15 1.64 -29.74
CA TYR A 477 -14.19 2.56 -30.21
C TYR A 477 -13.93 3.98 -29.71
N ALA A 478 -13.60 4.16 -28.42
CA ALA A 478 -13.30 5.48 -27.85
C ALA A 478 -12.08 6.13 -28.52
N ASN A 479 -11.02 5.37 -28.79
CA ASN A 479 -9.84 5.92 -29.47
C ASN A 479 -10.19 6.42 -30.88
N LEU A 480 -11.02 5.67 -31.61
CA LEU A 480 -11.44 6.03 -32.95
C LEU A 480 -12.43 7.20 -32.97
N LEU A 481 -13.47 7.13 -32.14
CA LEU A 481 -14.64 7.99 -32.19
C LEU A 481 -14.49 9.24 -31.33
N LEU A 482 -13.94 9.09 -30.13
CA LEU A 482 -13.80 10.16 -29.14
C LEU A 482 -12.40 10.79 -29.17
N GLY A 483 -11.44 10.16 -29.87
CA GLY A 483 -10.05 10.65 -29.93
C GLY A 483 -9.27 10.42 -28.64
N THR A 484 -9.69 9.46 -27.81
CA THR A 484 -8.93 9.03 -26.64
C THR A 484 -7.65 8.30 -27.06
N ASN A 485 -6.75 8.05 -26.09
CA ASN A 485 -5.49 7.35 -26.34
C ASN A 485 -5.30 6.17 -25.37
N PHE A 486 -6.32 5.33 -25.23
CA PHE A 486 -6.26 4.14 -24.40
C PHE A 486 -5.31 3.11 -25.01
N GLY A 487 -4.37 2.63 -24.20
CA GLY A 487 -3.35 1.67 -24.60
C GLY A 487 -2.89 0.81 -23.43
N ARG A 488 -1.81 0.06 -23.63
CA ARG A 488 -1.25 -0.80 -22.57
C ARG A 488 -0.93 0.04 -21.32
N GLY A 489 -1.52 -0.33 -20.19
CA GLY A 489 -1.39 0.37 -18.91
C GLY A 489 -2.55 1.32 -18.60
N SER A 490 -3.37 1.70 -19.58
CA SER A 490 -4.59 2.48 -19.35
C SER A 490 -5.63 1.67 -18.58
N LYS A 491 -6.52 2.39 -17.88
CA LYS A 491 -7.64 1.80 -17.13
C LYS A 491 -8.95 2.55 -17.38
N PRO A 492 -9.46 2.55 -18.62
CA PRO A 492 -10.73 3.19 -18.94
C PRO A 492 -11.89 2.61 -18.14
N LYS A 493 -12.94 3.41 -17.99
CA LYS A 493 -14.24 2.99 -17.47
C LYS A 493 -15.14 2.64 -18.64
N ARG A 494 -15.63 1.40 -18.69
CA ARG A 494 -16.61 0.98 -19.70
C ARG A 494 -18.03 1.33 -19.26
N LEU A 495 -18.85 1.72 -20.24
CA LEU A 495 -20.26 2.02 -20.13
C LEU A 495 -21.00 1.23 -21.19
N TYR A 496 -22.08 0.55 -20.82
CA TYR A 496 -22.98 -0.07 -21.78
C TYR A 496 -23.94 0.97 -22.33
N LEU A 497 -24.23 0.88 -23.63
CA LEU A 497 -25.04 1.84 -24.35
C LEU A 497 -26.36 1.20 -24.76
N GLN A 498 -27.44 1.95 -24.61
CA GLN A 498 -28.77 1.56 -25.07
C GLN A 498 -28.91 1.87 -26.56
N ARG A 499 -28.36 3.01 -26.98
CA ARG A 499 -28.31 3.50 -28.36
C ARG A 499 -27.37 4.69 -28.50
N VAL A 500 -26.96 4.99 -29.72
CA VAL A 500 -26.30 6.25 -30.11
C VAL A 500 -27.17 6.99 -31.13
N HIS A 501 -27.44 8.26 -30.89
CA HIS A 501 -28.28 9.06 -31.79
C HIS A 501 -27.60 9.30 -33.15
N ASN A 502 -28.40 9.29 -34.24
CA ASN A 502 -27.90 9.44 -35.61
C ASN A 502 -27.05 10.70 -35.84
N ASP A 503 -27.36 11.80 -35.14
CA ASP A 503 -26.64 13.06 -35.21
C ASP A 503 -25.15 12.91 -34.87
N PHE A 504 -24.79 11.97 -33.99
CA PHE A 504 -23.40 11.65 -33.68
C PHE A 504 -22.68 11.07 -34.89
N TYR A 505 -23.30 10.12 -35.58
CA TYR A 505 -22.69 9.47 -36.72
C TYR A 505 -22.51 10.45 -37.88
N ASP A 506 -23.53 11.24 -38.20
CA ASP A 506 -23.45 12.26 -39.25
C ASP A 506 -22.34 13.29 -38.97
N ARG A 507 -22.12 13.61 -37.68
CA ARG A 507 -21.01 14.48 -37.26
C ARG A 507 -19.67 13.80 -37.44
N VAL A 508 -19.49 12.59 -36.90
CA VAL A 508 -18.21 11.89 -36.90
C VAL A 508 -17.78 11.48 -38.31
N GLU A 509 -18.69 11.05 -39.18
CA GLU A 509 -18.39 10.74 -40.59
C GLU A 509 -17.90 11.99 -41.33
N ARG A 510 -18.48 13.17 -41.03
CA ARG A 510 -18.06 14.45 -41.62
C ARG A 510 -16.72 14.95 -41.08
N GLU A 511 -16.49 14.84 -39.77
CA GLU A 511 -15.31 15.40 -39.10
C GLU A 511 -14.07 14.52 -39.24
N ARG A 512 -14.24 13.20 -39.29
CA ARG A 512 -13.15 12.23 -39.27
C ARG A 512 -12.97 11.46 -40.58
N ASP A 513 -13.76 11.76 -41.61
CA ASP A 513 -13.76 11.07 -42.92
C ASP A 513 -13.91 9.54 -42.76
N LEU A 514 -14.77 9.13 -41.82
CA LEU A 514 -15.03 7.71 -41.53
C LEU A 514 -16.15 7.19 -42.43
N ASP A 515 -15.93 6.02 -43.03
CA ASP A 515 -16.93 5.26 -43.79
C ASP A 515 -16.95 3.82 -43.25
N ALA A 516 -18.14 3.29 -42.97
CA ALA A 516 -18.35 1.90 -42.54
C ALA A 516 -17.87 0.86 -43.58
N ARG A 517 -17.61 1.26 -44.82
CA ARG A 517 -16.96 0.41 -45.84
C ARG A 517 -15.43 0.43 -45.77
N GLY A 518 -14.84 1.45 -45.14
CA GLY A 518 -13.40 1.70 -45.11
C GLY A 518 -12.70 1.35 -43.79
N ASP A 519 -13.38 1.49 -42.65
CA ASP A 519 -12.80 1.22 -41.32
C ASP A 519 -13.52 0.04 -40.62
N PRO A 520 -12.83 -1.09 -40.38
CA PRO A 520 -13.42 -2.26 -39.73
C PRO A 520 -13.93 -1.99 -38.31
N ILE A 521 -13.28 -1.11 -37.54
CA ILE A 521 -13.67 -0.80 -36.15
C ILE A 521 -14.91 0.08 -36.15
N TYR A 522 -14.97 1.08 -37.05
CA TYR A 522 -16.16 1.91 -37.21
C TYR A 522 -17.38 1.07 -37.64
N LYS A 523 -17.18 0.17 -38.60
CA LYS A 523 -18.20 -0.77 -39.04
C LYS A 523 -18.70 -1.65 -37.88
N GLU A 524 -17.79 -2.23 -37.12
CA GLU A 524 -18.12 -3.06 -35.96
C GLU A 524 -18.95 -2.30 -34.93
N PHE A 525 -18.58 -1.05 -34.62
CA PHE A 525 -19.35 -0.20 -33.70
C PHE A 525 -20.73 0.17 -34.25
N ARG A 526 -20.85 0.48 -35.54
CA ARG A 526 -22.13 0.73 -36.21
C ARG A 526 -23.06 -0.48 -36.19
N GLU A 527 -22.50 -1.69 -36.27
CA GLU A 527 -23.26 -2.95 -36.20
C GLU A 527 -23.58 -3.36 -34.75
N ASN A 528 -22.74 -2.97 -33.77
CA ASN A 528 -22.86 -3.35 -32.36
C ASN A 528 -22.51 -2.17 -31.44
N GLU A 529 -23.43 -1.21 -31.33
CA GLU A 529 -23.31 -0.02 -30.47
C GLU A 529 -23.55 -0.31 -28.98
N ASP A 530 -22.89 -1.33 -28.43
CA ASP A 530 -23.22 -1.88 -27.12
C ASP A 530 -22.37 -1.32 -25.96
N VAL A 531 -21.18 -0.78 -26.23
CA VAL A 531 -20.24 -0.33 -25.20
C VAL A 531 -19.35 0.81 -25.67
N ILE A 532 -18.99 1.71 -24.75
CA ILE A 532 -17.94 2.72 -24.95
C ILE A 532 -17.06 2.82 -23.70
N CYS A 533 -15.83 3.31 -23.87
CA CYS A 533 -14.93 3.60 -22.76
C CYS A 533 -14.68 5.10 -22.62
N VAL A 534 -14.62 5.57 -21.37
CA VAL A 534 -14.23 6.95 -21.04
C VAL A 534 -13.27 6.95 -19.85
N GLU A 535 -12.49 8.01 -19.73
CA GLU A 535 -11.69 8.33 -18.55
C GLU A 535 -12.45 9.30 -17.62
N TYR A 536 -13.09 10.29 -18.23
CA TYR A 536 -13.87 11.36 -17.62
C TYR A 536 -15.23 11.47 -18.32
N ALA A 537 -16.31 11.85 -17.62
CA ALA A 537 -17.64 11.86 -18.24
C ALA A 537 -17.82 12.95 -19.30
N ASP A 538 -17.04 14.03 -19.25
CA ASP A 538 -17.05 15.08 -20.28
C ASP A 538 -16.58 14.56 -21.66
N GLN A 539 -15.96 13.38 -21.71
CA GLN A 539 -15.63 12.69 -22.96
C GLN A 539 -16.84 12.01 -23.60
N LEU A 540 -17.91 11.76 -22.84
CA LEU A 540 -19.11 11.09 -23.34
C LEU A 540 -20.00 12.11 -24.09
N PRO A 541 -20.23 11.95 -25.40
CA PRO A 541 -21.11 12.85 -26.13
C PRO A 541 -22.55 12.74 -25.65
N GLU A 542 -23.31 13.85 -25.70
CA GLU A 542 -24.73 13.88 -25.30
C GLU A 542 -25.60 12.91 -26.12
N GLU A 543 -25.16 12.56 -27.33
CA GLU A 543 -25.83 11.60 -28.22
C GLU A 543 -25.70 10.13 -27.77
N PHE A 544 -24.90 9.83 -26.75
CA PHE A 544 -24.71 8.48 -26.23
C PHE A 544 -25.69 8.24 -25.09
N GLU A 545 -26.67 7.37 -25.31
CA GLU A 545 -27.61 6.98 -24.28
C GLU A 545 -27.09 5.74 -23.53
N ILE A 546 -26.82 5.90 -22.24
CA ILE A 546 -26.33 4.81 -21.38
C ILE A 546 -27.47 3.83 -21.11
N ASP A 547 -27.20 2.53 -21.27
CA ASP A 547 -28.11 1.46 -20.83
C ASP A 547 -28.06 1.34 -19.30
N ARG A 548 -28.95 2.06 -18.63
CA ARG A 548 -28.99 2.12 -17.16
C ARG A 548 -29.36 0.77 -16.55
N ASP A 549 -30.21 -0.03 -17.19
CA ASP A 549 -30.59 -1.35 -16.66
C ASP A 549 -29.44 -2.36 -16.80
N ALA A 550 -28.76 -2.39 -17.95
CA ALA A 550 -27.56 -3.22 -18.11
C ALA A 550 -26.44 -2.76 -17.17
N MET A 551 -26.26 -1.44 -16.99
CA MET A 551 -25.30 -0.93 -16.03
C MET A 551 -25.67 -1.32 -14.59
N LEU A 552 -26.94 -1.23 -14.19
CA LEU A 552 -27.42 -1.63 -12.86
C LEU A 552 -27.14 -3.11 -12.59
N GLU A 553 -27.48 -3.98 -13.55
CA GLU A 553 -27.25 -5.42 -13.48
C GLU A 553 -25.75 -5.75 -13.32
N LYS A 554 -24.88 -5.08 -14.09
CA LYS A 554 -23.42 -5.35 -14.10
C LYS A 554 -22.67 -4.71 -12.94
N THR A 555 -23.23 -3.68 -12.31
CA THR A 555 -22.57 -2.92 -11.24
C THR A 555 -23.11 -3.26 -9.87
N LEU A 556 -24.43 -3.23 -9.67
CA LEU A 556 -25.04 -3.35 -8.35
C LEU A 556 -25.61 -4.73 -8.11
N LYS A 557 -26.42 -5.29 -9.03
CA LYS A 557 -27.12 -6.55 -8.75
C LYS A 557 -26.20 -7.67 -8.30
N GLY A 558 -25.28 -8.11 -9.16
CA GLY A 558 -24.42 -9.25 -8.83
C GLY A 558 -23.64 -9.13 -7.51
N PRO A 559 -22.98 -8.00 -7.22
CA PRO A 559 -22.25 -7.80 -5.95
C PRO A 559 -23.14 -7.64 -4.71
N ILE A 560 -24.32 -7.04 -4.84
CA ILE A 560 -25.20 -6.71 -3.70
C ILE A 560 -26.21 -7.83 -3.41
N GLU A 561 -26.77 -8.46 -4.43
CA GLU A 561 -27.74 -9.57 -4.33
C GLU A 561 -27.22 -10.68 -3.40
N ARG A 562 -25.95 -11.06 -3.53
CA ARG A 562 -25.34 -12.06 -2.62
C ARG A 562 -25.38 -11.66 -1.15
N VAL A 563 -25.20 -10.38 -0.86
CA VAL A 563 -25.23 -9.84 0.51
C VAL A 563 -26.66 -9.81 1.01
N LEU A 564 -27.60 -9.39 0.16
CA LEU A 564 -29.04 -9.37 0.46
C LEU A 564 -29.60 -10.77 0.71
N ASP A 565 -29.25 -11.75 -0.13
CA ASP A 565 -29.67 -13.14 0.00
C ASP A 565 -29.26 -13.72 1.36
N ALA A 566 -28.05 -13.39 1.83
CA ALA A 566 -27.53 -13.86 3.11
C ALA A 566 -28.27 -13.28 4.32
N ILE A 567 -28.98 -12.15 4.17
CA ILE A 567 -29.87 -11.60 5.19
C ILE A 567 -31.36 -11.86 4.88
N GLY A 568 -31.66 -12.67 3.87
CA GLY A 568 -33.01 -13.08 3.50
C GLY A 568 -33.82 -12.02 2.75
N ILE A 569 -33.17 -11.14 1.99
CA ILE A 569 -33.80 -10.13 1.13
C ILE A 569 -33.51 -10.50 -0.33
N SER A 570 -34.54 -10.61 -1.17
CA SER A 570 -34.35 -10.85 -2.60
C SER A 570 -34.08 -9.56 -3.38
N TRP A 571 -33.42 -9.67 -4.52
CA TRP A 571 -33.23 -8.53 -5.43
C TRP A 571 -34.57 -7.90 -5.87
N ASP A 572 -35.57 -8.73 -6.15
CA ASP A 572 -36.89 -8.26 -6.59
C ASP A 572 -37.61 -7.41 -5.52
N GLU A 573 -37.34 -7.65 -4.24
CA GLU A 573 -37.91 -6.86 -3.13
C GLU A 573 -37.28 -5.47 -3.02
N VAL A 574 -35.97 -5.36 -3.21
CA VAL A 574 -35.29 -4.05 -3.22
C VAL A 574 -35.58 -3.30 -4.52
N GLU A 575 -35.79 -4.00 -5.62
CA GLU A 575 -36.11 -3.38 -6.90
C GLU A 575 -37.55 -2.83 -6.93
N SER A 576 -38.51 -3.59 -6.42
CA SER A 576 -39.93 -3.20 -6.41
C SER A 576 -40.32 -2.27 -5.26
N GLY A 577 -39.50 -2.20 -4.21
CA GLY A 577 -39.81 -1.48 -2.97
C GLY A 577 -40.90 -2.17 -2.13
N GLN A 578 -41.41 -3.33 -2.54
CA GLN A 578 -42.48 -4.07 -1.87
C GLN A 578 -41.95 -5.40 -1.32
N THR A 579 -42.40 -5.78 -0.12
CA THR A 579 -42.11 -7.11 0.46
C THR A 579 -42.99 -8.15 -0.23
N GLN A 580 -42.39 -9.19 -0.82
CA GLN A 580 -43.18 -10.32 -1.32
C GLN A 580 -43.73 -11.11 -0.13
N THR A 581 -45.03 -10.95 0.16
CA THR A 581 -45.73 -11.88 1.05
C THR A 581 -45.94 -13.19 0.28
N GLY A 582 -45.04 -14.15 0.47
CA GLY A 582 -45.14 -15.45 -0.17
C GLY A 582 -46.48 -16.15 0.13
N LEU A 583 -46.97 -16.93 -0.84
CA LEU A 583 -48.17 -17.78 -0.82
C LEU A 583 -48.25 -18.80 0.35
N GLY A 584 -47.28 -18.82 1.27
CA GLY A 584 -47.26 -19.69 2.46
C GLY A 584 -48.18 -19.25 3.59
N SER A 585 -48.87 -18.09 3.49
CA SER A 585 -49.88 -17.67 4.46
C SER A 585 -51.29 -18.19 4.15
N PHE A 586 -51.46 -18.99 3.09
CA PHE A 586 -52.72 -19.59 2.66
C PHE A 586 -52.69 -21.14 2.63
N MET A 587 -51.98 -21.79 3.57
CA MET A 587 -52.07 -23.24 3.75
C MET A 587 -52.26 -23.64 5.21
#